data_AF-A0A957F299-F1
#
_entry.id   AF-A0A957F299-F1
#
_cell.length_a   1.000
_cell.length_b   1.000
_cell.length_c   1.000
_cell.angle_alpha   90.00
_cell.angle_beta   90.00
_cell.angle_gamma   90.00
#
_symmetry.space_group_name_H-M   'P 1'
#
loop_
_entity.id
_entity.type
_entity.pdbx_description
1 polymer ?
#
loop_
_entity_poly.entity_id
_entity_poly.type
_entity_poly.pdbx_seq_one_letter_code
_entity_poly.pdbx_strand_id
1 'polypeptide(L)'
;MRRQRAAGHLLCLLCLALLTGCLTRTTAPGADMAYGQVGAASYTYLRWPEGLRILVWHDPAEAATCGGSGSTQEPDYRILCDVQLANGRSLVYAVETRVGVNAQFELNGTPYDLADGNVLIVSSSGSSASVTQLQRDLANLSVAYDDIAAFAAADPDLAPLVSPP
;
A
#
# COMPACT_ATOMS: atom_id res chain seq x y z
N MET A 1 50.08 10.29 -53.60
CA MET A 1 48.67 10.47 -53.19
C MET A 1 48.34 9.49 -52.07
N ARG A 2 48.31 9.94 -50.81
CA ARG A 2 47.90 9.16 -49.63
C ARG A 2 46.99 10.06 -48.79
N ARG A 3 45.69 9.80 -48.76
CA ARG A 3 44.79 10.32 -47.72
C ARG A 3 43.62 9.37 -47.49
N GLN A 4 43.30 9.24 -46.20
CA GLN A 4 42.00 8.93 -45.60
C GLN A 4 41.50 7.47 -45.64
N ARG A 5 41.83 6.75 -44.56
CA ARG A 5 40.95 5.74 -43.94
C ARG A 5 41.11 5.81 -42.42
N ALA A 6 40.44 6.75 -41.76
CA ALA A 6 40.43 6.81 -40.29
C ALA A 6 39.23 7.57 -39.69
N ALA A 7 38.13 7.77 -40.44
CA ALA A 7 36.99 8.56 -39.95
C ALA A 7 35.76 7.74 -39.55
N GLY A 8 35.69 6.44 -39.90
CA GLY A 8 34.48 5.63 -39.74
C GLY A 8 34.26 4.99 -38.37
N HIS A 9 35.31 4.81 -37.57
CA HIS A 9 35.21 4.08 -36.28
C HIS A 9 35.07 4.98 -35.06
N LEU A 10 35.45 6.26 -35.14
CA LEU A 10 35.39 7.18 -34.00
C LEU A 10 33.96 7.67 -33.70
N LEU A 11 33.08 7.67 -34.71
CA LEU A 11 31.71 8.19 -34.57
C LEU A 11 30.73 7.18 -33.92
N CYS A 12 30.99 5.87 -34.05
CA CYS A 12 30.12 4.84 -33.46
C CYS A 12 30.30 4.70 -31.93
N LEU A 13 31.46 5.07 -31.39
CA LEU A 13 31.74 4.97 -29.95
C LEU A 13 31.16 6.15 -29.14
N LEU A 14 30.86 7.29 -29.77
CA LEU A 14 30.32 8.46 -29.07
C LEU A 14 28.82 8.34 -28.78
N CYS A 15 28.07 7.56 -29.57
CA CYS A 15 26.62 7.38 -29.37
C CYS A 15 26.29 6.41 -28.22
N LEU A 16 27.20 5.52 -27.82
CA LEU A 16 26.95 4.58 -26.72
C LEU A 16 27.14 5.22 -25.33
N ALA A 17 27.84 6.35 -25.24
CA ALA A 17 28.16 7.01 -23.96
C ALA A 17 27.09 7.99 -23.48
N LEU A 18 26.07 8.29 -24.29
CA LEU A 18 25.01 9.27 -23.96
C LEU A 18 23.71 8.64 -23.42
N LEU A 19 23.65 7.32 -23.26
CA LEU A 19 22.48 6.62 -22.72
C LEU A 19 22.57 6.28 -21.22
N THR A 20 23.66 6.68 -20.54
CA THR A 20 23.67 6.70 -19.06
C THR A 20 22.95 7.94 -18.55
N GLY A 21 21.71 8.13 -18.97
CA GLY A 21 20.81 9.06 -18.32
C GLY A 21 20.67 8.62 -16.87
N CYS A 22 20.98 9.50 -15.93
CA CYS A 22 20.65 9.31 -14.53
C CYS A 22 19.15 9.06 -14.43
N LEU A 23 18.73 7.79 -14.37
CA LEU A 23 17.40 7.41 -13.93
C LEU A 23 17.29 7.94 -12.50
N THR A 24 16.71 9.13 -12.36
CA THR A 24 16.43 9.73 -11.08
C THR A 24 15.46 8.76 -10.40
N ARG A 25 15.96 8.05 -9.38
CA ARG A 25 15.20 7.03 -8.67
C ARG A 25 14.19 7.76 -7.79
N THR A 26 13.03 8.08 -8.37
CA THR A 26 11.93 8.72 -7.64
C THR A 26 11.25 7.65 -6.81
N THR A 27 11.11 7.90 -5.50
CA THR A 27 10.19 7.14 -4.66
C THR A 27 8.80 7.16 -5.26
N ALA A 28 8.05 6.06 -5.14
CA ALA A 28 6.66 6.03 -5.55
C ALA A 28 5.89 7.19 -4.89
N PRO A 29 4.91 7.79 -5.59
CA PRO A 29 4.03 8.76 -4.97
C PRO A 29 3.31 8.12 -3.78
N GLY A 30 2.97 8.95 -2.79
CA GLY A 30 2.19 8.48 -1.65
C GLY A 30 0.80 8.00 -2.07
N ALA A 31 0.25 7.06 -1.29
CA ALA A 31 -1.12 6.61 -1.50
C ALA A 31 -2.12 7.74 -1.21
N ASP A 32 -3.23 7.75 -1.94
CA ASP A 32 -4.46 8.29 -1.38
C ASP A 32 -4.87 7.42 -0.20
N MET A 33 -5.25 8.06 0.91
CA MET A 33 -5.60 7.37 2.15
C MET A 33 -6.97 7.83 2.64
N ALA A 34 -7.81 6.87 2.98
CA ALA A 34 -9.03 7.09 3.74
C ALA A 34 -9.03 6.21 4.99
N TYR A 35 -9.54 6.73 6.09
CA TYR A 35 -9.78 5.97 7.30
C TYR A 35 -11.14 6.37 7.86
N GLY A 36 -11.81 5.45 8.54
CA GLY A 36 -13.14 5.68 9.07
C GLY A 36 -13.68 4.49 9.84
N GLN A 37 -14.93 4.60 10.25
CA GLN A 37 -15.64 3.54 10.96
C GLN A 37 -17.00 3.31 10.32
N VAL A 38 -17.33 2.05 10.04
CA VAL A 38 -18.64 1.62 9.54
C VAL A 38 -19.18 0.55 10.49
N GLY A 39 -20.28 0.84 11.17
CA GLY A 39 -20.84 -0.05 12.18
C GLY A 39 -19.85 -0.32 13.32
N ALA A 40 -19.60 -1.61 13.59
CA ALA A 40 -18.71 -2.07 14.64
C ALA A 40 -17.26 -2.31 14.17
N ALA A 41 -16.87 -1.83 12.99
CA ALA A 41 -15.51 -1.99 12.47
C ALA A 41 -14.93 -0.67 11.97
N SER A 42 -13.63 -0.51 12.17
CA SER A 42 -12.85 0.61 11.62
C SER A 42 -12.04 0.14 10.42
N TYR A 43 -11.72 1.05 9.51
CA TYR A 43 -10.96 0.74 8.31
C TYR A 43 -9.86 1.77 8.01
N THR A 44 -8.86 1.30 7.27
CA THR A 44 -7.94 2.14 6.49
C THR A 44 -7.87 1.61 5.07
N TYR A 45 -8.12 2.48 4.10
CA TYR A 45 -8.00 2.20 2.67
C TYR A 45 -6.83 2.98 2.07
N LEU A 46 -5.95 2.27 1.38
CA LEU A 46 -4.77 2.80 0.72
C LEU A 46 -4.87 2.55 -0.78
N ARG A 47 -4.74 3.60 -1.59
CA ARG A 47 -4.85 3.53 -3.05
C ARG A 47 -3.68 4.26 -3.70
N TRP A 48 -2.85 3.53 -4.42
CA TRP A 48 -1.81 4.09 -5.28
C TRP A 48 -2.31 4.29 -6.71
N PRO A 49 -1.90 5.38 -7.39
CA PRO A 49 -2.25 5.61 -8.78
C PRO A 49 -1.67 4.55 -9.73
N GLU A 50 -0.57 3.89 -9.35
CA GLU A 50 0.06 2.81 -10.12
C GLU A 50 -0.72 1.49 -10.07
N GLY A 51 -1.67 1.35 -9.14
CA GLY A 51 -2.64 0.25 -9.13
C GLY A 51 -2.71 -0.58 -7.84
N LEU A 52 -1.75 -0.44 -6.92
CA LEU A 52 -1.82 -1.08 -5.61
C LEU A 52 -2.99 -0.52 -4.79
N ARG A 53 -3.80 -1.41 -4.24
CA ARG A 53 -4.96 -1.07 -3.42
C ARG A 53 -5.03 -2.03 -2.26
N ILE A 54 -5.12 -1.51 -1.03
CA ILE A 54 -5.14 -2.30 0.19
C ILE A 54 -6.24 -1.75 1.09
N LEU A 55 -7.13 -2.63 1.56
CA LEU A 55 -8.17 -2.27 2.51
C LEU A 55 -7.97 -3.08 3.79
N VAL A 56 -7.70 -2.39 4.90
CA VAL A 56 -7.52 -3.00 6.21
C VAL A 56 -8.75 -2.72 7.04
N TRP A 57 -9.43 -3.75 7.49
CA TRP A 57 -10.49 -3.69 8.50
C TRP A 57 -9.91 -4.11 9.84
N HIS A 58 -10.35 -3.47 10.92
CA HIS A 58 -10.02 -3.86 12.28
C HIS A 58 -11.17 -3.56 13.24
N ASP A 59 -11.05 -4.06 14.47
CA ASP A 59 -11.96 -3.74 15.57
C ASP A 59 -12.09 -2.22 15.77
N PRO A 60 -13.15 -1.71 16.44
CA PRO A 60 -13.34 -0.27 16.63
C PRO A 60 -12.10 0.41 17.21
N ALA A 61 -11.63 1.47 16.56
CA ALA A 61 -10.55 2.30 17.05
C ALA A 61 -11.08 3.52 17.81
N GLU A 62 -10.41 3.85 18.91
CA GLU A 62 -10.58 5.12 19.61
C GLU A 62 -9.74 6.22 18.97
N ALA A 63 -8.55 5.85 18.48
CA ALA A 63 -7.64 6.74 17.79
C ALA A 63 -6.81 5.97 16.77
N ALA A 64 -6.49 6.63 15.66
CA ALA A 64 -5.55 6.12 14.67
C ALA A 64 -4.66 7.26 14.18
N THR A 65 -3.36 7.00 14.07
CA THR A 65 -2.41 7.91 13.43
C THR A 65 -1.67 7.15 12.36
N CYS A 66 -1.78 7.61 11.11
CA CYS A 66 -1.06 7.07 9.98
C CYS A 66 -0.15 8.13 9.39
N GLY A 67 1.09 7.75 9.08
CA GLY A 67 2.09 8.61 8.46
C GLY A 67 2.77 7.91 7.29
N GLY A 68 2.84 8.59 6.15
CA GLY A 68 3.62 8.16 5.00
C GLY A 68 4.98 8.86 4.98
N SER A 69 6.05 8.11 4.71
CA SER A 69 7.37 8.67 4.48
C SER A 69 8.01 8.06 3.24
N GLY A 70 8.76 8.88 2.52
CA GLY A 70 9.57 8.47 1.38
C GLY A 70 10.95 9.12 1.48
N SER A 71 11.94 8.51 0.86
CA SER A 71 13.31 9.01 0.83
C SER A 71 13.72 9.35 -0.61
N THR A 72 14.68 10.26 -0.76
CA THR A 72 15.38 10.46 -2.05
C THR A 72 16.58 9.52 -2.19
N GLN A 73 16.95 8.81 -1.12
CA GLN A 73 18.09 7.89 -1.06
C GLN A 73 17.62 6.43 -1.12
N GLU A 74 16.50 6.12 -0.45
CA GLU A 74 15.86 4.81 -0.51
C GLU A 74 14.66 4.86 -1.46
N PRO A 75 14.51 3.87 -2.35
CA PRO A 75 13.43 3.86 -3.34
C PRO A 75 12.06 3.51 -2.75
N ASP A 76 12.00 3.12 -1.48
CA ASP A 76 10.81 2.55 -0.85
C ASP A 76 10.01 3.64 -0.14
N TYR A 77 8.70 3.67 -0.41
CA TYR A 77 7.70 4.48 0.28
C TYR A 77 7.06 3.63 1.38
N ARG A 78 7.01 4.15 2.60
CA ARG A 78 6.51 3.43 3.78
C ARG A 78 5.39 4.21 4.45
N ILE A 79 4.25 3.55 4.63
CA ILE A 79 3.16 4.00 5.50
C ILE A 79 3.26 3.23 6.80
N LEU A 80 3.22 3.94 7.93
CA LEU A 80 3.14 3.37 9.27
C LEU A 80 1.86 3.88 9.93
N CYS A 81 1.07 2.96 10.48
CA CYS A 81 -0.14 3.26 11.24
C CYS A 81 -0.02 2.71 12.66
N ASP A 82 -0.33 3.56 13.64
CA ASP A 82 -0.53 3.21 15.05
C ASP A 82 -2.02 3.42 15.37
N VAL A 83 -2.69 2.33 15.76
CA VAL A 83 -4.13 2.30 16.01
C VAL A 83 -4.37 1.86 17.45
N GLN A 84 -5.08 2.70 18.21
CA GLN A 84 -5.55 2.40 19.56
C GLN A 84 -7.00 1.91 19.47
N LEU A 85 -7.23 0.67 19.90
CA LEU A 85 -8.52 -0.01 19.85
C LEU A 85 -9.35 0.26 21.11
N ALA A 86 -10.67 0.21 20.97
CA ALA A 86 -11.63 0.43 22.06
C ALA A 86 -11.55 -0.61 23.20
N ASN A 87 -10.85 -1.73 22.99
CA ASN A 87 -10.58 -2.72 24.03
C ASN A 87 -9.26 -2.44 24.79
N GLY A 88 -8.64 -1.28 24.59
CA GLY A 88 -7.39 -0.87 25.23
C GLY A 88 -6.12 -1.51 24.64
N ARG A 89 -6.24 -2.22 23.51
CA ARG A 89 -5.09 -2.78 22.78
C ARG A 89 -4.63 -1.83 21.69
N SER A 90 -3.42 -2.05 21.19
CA SER A 90 -2.86 -1.30 20.07
C SER A 90 -2.53 -2.24 18.90
N LEU A 91 -2.69 -1.74 17.68
CA LEU A 91 -2.20 -2.35 16.45
C LEU A 91 -1.19 -1.42 15.81
N VAL A 92 -0.02 -1.95 15.46
CA VAL A 92 0.94 -1.23 14.63
C VAL A 92 1.09 -2.00 13.34
N TYR A 93 0.78 -1.38 12.21
CA TYR A 93 1.03 -1.99 10.91
C TYR A 93 1.74 -1.04 9.96
N ALA A 94 2.47 -1.62 9.01
CA ALA A 94 3.17 -0.90 7.98
C ALA A 94 2.87 -1.46 6.60
N VAL A 95 2.90 -0.57 5.60
CA VAL A 95 2.86 -0.91 4.19
C VAL A 95 4.06 -0.28 3.51
N GLU A 96 4.87 -1.10 2.86
CA GLU A 96 6.06 -0.65 2.16
C GLU A 96 5.98 -1.01 0.68
N THR A 97 6.14 -0.01 -0.19
CA THR A 97 6.12 -0.20 -1.65
C THR A 97 7.23 0.58 -2.33
N ARG A 98 7.86 -0.03 -3.34
CA ARG A 98 8.85 0.63 -4.19
C ARG A 98 8.25 1.38 -5.37
N VAL A 99 7.15 0.85 -5.91
CA VAL A 99 6.63 1.23 -7.24
C VAL A 99 5.12 1.45 -7.26
N GLY A 100 4.43 1.33 -6.12
CA GLY A 100 2.97 1.51 -6.05
C GLY A 100 2.16 0.41 -6.74
N VAL A 101 2.80 -0.72 -7.10
CA VAL A 101 2.15 -1.88 -7.75
C VAL A 101 2.08 -3.08 -6.79
N ASN A 102 3.18 -3.34 -6.07
CA ASN A 102 3.28 -4.39 -5.06
C ASN A 102 3.73 -3.78 -3.74
N ALA A 103 3.37 -4.39 -2.61
CA ALA A 103 3.85 -3.98 -1.30
C ALA A 103 4.06 -5.16 -0.35
N GLN A 104 4.86 -4.91 0.69
CA GLN A 104 4.91 -5.73 1.88
C GLN A 104 3.96 -5.13 2.92
N PHE A 105 3.08 -5.95 3.49
CA PHE A 105 2.32 -5.58 4.69
C PHE A 105 2.97 -6.21 5.92
N GLU A 106 3.03 -5.49 7.02
CA GLU A 106 3.51 -5.97 8.31
C GLU A 106 2.52 -5.60 9.40
N LEU A 107 2.12 -6.54 10.25
CA LEU A 107 1.36 -6.26 11.49
C LEU A 107 2.21 -6.68 12.69
N ASN A 108 2.50 -5.73 13.59
CA ASN A 108 3.34 -5.92 14.77
C ASN A 108 4.69 -6.60 14.44
N GLY A 109 5.28 -6.22 13.30
CA GLY A 109 6.54 -6.78 12.78
C GLY A 109 6.42 -8.17 12.12
N THR A 110 5.21 -8.75 12.05
CA THR A 110 4.97 -9.99 11.32
C THR A 110 4.62 -9.66 9.86
N PRO A 111 5.37 -10.16 8.86
CA PRO A 111 5.09 -9.90 7.46
C PRO A 111 3.92 -10.74 6.93
N TYR A 112 3.12 -10.15 6.03
CA TYR A 112 2.05 -10.79 5.28
C TYR A 112 2.23 -10.52 3.78
N ASP A 113 2.10 -11.56 2.95
CA ASP A 113 2.21 -11.44 1.50
C ASP A 113 0.86 -10.98 0.91
N LEU A 114 0.84 -9.82 0.25
CA LEU A 114 -0.38 -9.30 -0.36
C LEU A 114 -0.84 -10.10 -1.59
N ALA A 115 -0.03 -11.05 -2.08
CA ALA A 115 -0.48 -12.04 -3.06
C ALA A 115 -1.57 -12.99 -2.52
N ASP A 116 -1.64 -13.17 -1.19
CA ASP A 116 -2.67 -13.99 -0.53
C ASP A 116 -3.99 -13.23 -0.34
N GLY A 117 -3.97 -11.90 -0.47
CA GLY A 117 -5.16 -11.06 -0.41
C GLY A 117 -4.84 -9.61 -0.09
N ASN A 118 -5.57 -8.71 -0.75
CA ASN A 118 -5.44 -7.26 -0.66
C ASN A 118 -6.46 -6.59 0.27
N VAL A 119 -7.39 -7.38 0.82
CA VAL A 119 -8.25 -6.97 1.93
C VAL A 119 -7.80 -7.75 3.17
N LEU A 120 -7.46 -7.05 4.24
CA LEU A 120 -6.96 -7.63 5.49
C LEU A 120 -7.97 -7.36 6.60
N ILE A 121 -8.48 -8.40 7.24
CA ILE A 121 -9.32 -8.30 8.43
C ILE A 121 -8.45 -8.61 9.64
N VAL A 122 -8.22 -7.61 10.49
CA VAL A 122 -7.40 -7.72 11.69
C VAL A 122 -8.30 -7.81 12.92
N SER A 123 -8.32 -8.97 13.58
CA SER A 123 -9.07 -9.14 14.82
C SER A 123 -8.14 -9.13 16.04
N SER A 124 -8.56 -8.45 17.09
CA SER A 124 -7.91 -8.42 18.41
C SER A 124 -8.76 -9.09 19.50
N SER A 125 -9.64 -10.03 19.12
CA SER A 125 -10.47 -10.77 20.07
C SER A 125 -9.71 -11.84 20.87
N GLY A 126 -8.55 -12.31 20.39
CA GLY A 126 -7.72 -13.35 21.03
C GLY A 126 -6.56 -12.81 21.88
N SER A 127 -5.69 -13.70 22.37
CA SER A 127 -4.45 -13.28 23.09
C SER A 127 -3.46 -12.53 22.19
N SER A 128 -3.48 -12.81 20.90
CA SER A 128 -2.74 -12.10 19.86
C SER A 128 -3.70 -11.52 18.81
N ALA A 129 -3.23 -10.55 18.03
CA ALA A 129 -3.95 -10.14 16.83
C ALA A 129 -3.89 -11.28 15.79
N SER A 130 -4.96 -11.48 15.03
CA SER A 130 -5.00 -12.38 13.88
C SER A 130 -5.33 -11.60 12.62
N VAL A 131 -4.89 -12.10 11.47
CA VAL A 131 -5.15 -11.51 10.16
C VAL A 131 -5.81 -12.57 9.27
N THR A 132 -6.92 -12.20 8.66
CA THR A 132 -7.53 -12.94 7.55
C THR A 132 -7.36 -12.13 6.29
N GLN A 133 -6.72 -12.71 5.26
CA GLN A 133 -6.54 -12.07 3.96
C GLN A 133 -7.61 -12.56 3.00
N LEU A 134 -8.22 -11.60 2.30
CA LEU A 134 -9.23 -11.84 1.28
C LEU A 134 -8.76 -11.19 -0.01
N GLN A 135 -8.80 -11.94 -1.10
CA GLN A 135 -8.60 -11.37 -2.43
C GLN A 135 -9.90 -10.75 -2.90
N ARG A 136 -9.89 -9.44 -3.22
CA ARG A 136 -11.03 -8.71 -3.78
C ARG A 136 -10.61 -7.78 -4.91
N ASP A 137 -11.54 -7.51 -5.81
CA ASP A 137 -11.37 -6.46 -6.80
C ASP A 137 -11.66 -5.10 -6.15
N LEU A 138 -10.61 -4.29 -5.98
CA LEU A 138 -10.69 -2.93 -5.45
C LEU A 138 -10.55 -1.88 -6.57
N ALA A 139 -10.45 -2.29 -7.84
CA ALA A 139 -10.04 -1.41 -8.93
C ALA A 139 -10.89 -0.14 -9.05
N ASN A 140 -12.20 -0.29 -8.81
CA ASN A 140 -13.20 0.77 -8.91
C ASN A 140 -13.62 1.34 -7.55
N LEU A 141 -13.00 0.89 -6.44
CA LEU A 141 -13.31 1.41 -5.12
C LEU A 141 -12.68 2.81 -4.97
N SER A 142 -13.50 3.80 -4.63
CA SER A 142 -13.03 5.15 -4.34
C SER A 142 -12.65 5.29 -2.86
N VAL A 143 -11.98 6.39 -2.51
CA VAL A 143 -11.65 6.73 -1.11
C VAL A 143 -12.81 7.39 -0.37
N ALA A 144 -13.97 7.56 -1.00
CA ALA A 144 -15.15 8.12 -0.36
C ALA A 144 -15.73 7.13 0.65
N TYR A 145 -16.18 7.66 1.79
CA TYR A 145 -16.76 6.87 2.88
C TYR A 145 -17.94 6.00 2.41
N ASP A 146 -18.89 6.58 1.68
CA ASP A 146 -20.10 5.88 1.23
C ASP A 146 -19.77 4.70 0.30
N ASP A 147 -18.75 4.84 -0.55
CA ASP A 147 -18.32 3.78 -1.47
C ASP A 147 -17.68 2.61 -0.69
N ILE A 148 -16.87 2.90 0.33
CA ILE A 148 -16.24 1.89 1.19
C ILE A 148 -17.28 1.17 2.05
N ALA A 149 -18.23 1.91 2.61
CA ALA A 149 -19.33 1.34 3.38
C ALA A 149 -20.23 0.44 2.51
N ALA A 150 -20.57 0.88 1.29
CA ALA A 150 -21.36 0.10 0.35
C ALA A 150 -20.62 -1.16 -0.11
N PHE A 151 -19.31 -1.06 -0.39
CA PHE A 151 -18.47 -2.21 -0.72
C PHE A 151 -18.48 -3.25 0.40
N ALA A 152 -18.25 -2.84 1.65
CA ALA A 152 -18.23 -3.75 2.79
C ALA A 152 -19.59 -4.40 3.05
N ALA A 153 -20.69 -3.66 2.92
CA ALA A 153 -22.04 -4.19 3.10
C ALA A 153 -22.44 -5.20 2.02
N ALA A 154 -21.89 -5.10 0.80
CA ALA A 154 -22.18 -6.00 -0.31
C ALA A 154 -21.32 -7.29 -0.27
N ASP A 155 -20.21 -7.30 0.45
CA ASP A 155 -19.29 -8.43 0.54
C ASP A 155 -19.70 -9.38 1.68
N PRO A 156 -19.98 -10.67 1.43
CA PRO A 156 -20.47 -11.58 2.47
C PRO A 156 -19.47 -11.82 3.61
N ASP A 157 -18.16 -11.66 3.36
CA ASP A 157 -17.14 -11.84 4.40
C ASP A 157 -16.91 -10.55 5.21
N LEU A 158 -17.31 -9.38 4.69
CA LEU A 158 -17.17 -8.08 5.37
C LEU A 158 -18.48 -7.56 5.97
N ALA A 159 -19.64 -7.91 5.39
CA ALA A 159 -20.95 -7.47 5.84
C ALA A 159 -21.21 -7.71 7.34
N PRO A 160 -20.77 -8.85 7.93
CA PRO A 160 -20.89 -9.05 9.38
C PRO A 160 -20.11 -8.05 10.23
N LEU A 161 -19.02 -7.48 9.72
CA LEU A 161 -18.18 -6.51 10.44
C LEU A 161 -18.84 -5.13 10.52
N VAL A 162 -19.59 -4.76 9.49
CA VAL A 162 -20.15 -3.41 9.30
C VAL A 162 -21.64 -3.31 9.59
N SER A 163 -22.29 -4.44 9.86
CA SER A 163 -23.68 -4.47 10.28
C SER A 163 -23.85 -3.83 11.66
N PRO A 164 -25.00 -3.17 11.95
CA PRO A 164 -25.31 -2.74 13.30
C PRO A 164 -25.27 -3.95 14.26
N PRO A 165 -24.80 -3.78 15.50
CA PRO A 165 -24.87 -4.82 16.53
C PRO A 165 -26.30 -5.21 16.89
#